data_AF-A0ABD5MPB4-F1
#
_entry.id   AF-A0ABD5MPB4-F1
#
_cell.length_a   1.000
_cell.length_b   1.000
_cell.length_c   1.000
_cell.angle_alpha   90.00
_cell.angle_beta   90.00
_cell.angle_gamma   90.00
#
_symmetry.space_group_name_H-M   'P 1'
#
loop_
_entity.id
_entity.type
_entity.pdbx_description
1 polymer ?
#
loop_
_entity_poly.entity_id
_entity_poly.type
_entity_poly.pdbx_seq_one_letter_code
_entity_poly.pdbx_strand_id
1 'polypeptide(L)'
;MSSPTESVDTGDRTADAGDDDSRTIPGWTPYREWFRDRWSEGGATAWATALGHLLVGGVLFALVAGFDLGTLPIGGSLIWFVYLSITVGVLYVATAPPSEPYVAWLEDRWMESDADKLLIILGHVVVVFFVFAVALGLPFNGLMGALSSVLFFTAVYAMLVLALNLHWGYAGVFNIGIAGFMAVGVYVMAILSSSTEASATSVPGLGLPLPIGILGGVLAAALVGLVAALPALRLRADYFAIVTVALSEIIRLTLNSRTLQEFTIAGVTTGTGGATGITMPGNPVRLLFYDGFGAGAEPALLGAILFPSFRDLRVELIPPGSSWLGVVPLPAFTLDLAVQPSVISNWAYVVVLAGFVALFYVLLVRTGNSPFGRVLKAIREDEMVAKSLGKDTNRFKIVAFMFGCGLMGLGGILWQGSQGFTNPGAFRPIITFYIWVALIIGGAGSNTGSVLGGALFAGALWEGPVYVRRVVTNYVDFGDTPSTFPAAVGPFIEGEVLPFLAFMLGNVSALRFILVGVILVVLMQRRPEGLLGHRKEEAAAIPLTRPDGGHDAADDGGAQ
;
A
#
# COMPACT_ATOMS: atom_id res chain seq x y z
N MET A 1 -13.90 -68.11 35.52
CA MET A 1 -13.99 -68.94 34.30
C MET A 1 -13.38 -68.10 33.18
N SER A 2 -12.05 -68.09 33.07
CA SER A 2 -11.24 -69.02 32.26
C SER A 2 -11.35 -68.73 30.75
N SER A 3 -10.38 -67.97 30.23
CA SER A 3 -9.77 -68.09 28.89
C SER A 3 -9.11 -69.48 28.72
N PRO A 4 -8.43 -69.92 27.59
CA PRO A 4 -7.79 -69.19 26.46
C PRO A 4 -8.02 -69.88 25.07
N THR A 5 -7.54 -69.44 23.89
CA THR A 5 -6.16 -69.51 23.28
C THR A 5 -6.15 -68.69 21.96
N GLU A 6 -5.33 -67.65 21.76
CA GLU A 6 -3.93 -67.59 21.25
C GLU A 6 -3.65 -68.09 19.80
N SER A 7 -3.22 -67.16 18.91
CA SER A 7 -2.03 -67.23 18.01
C SER A 7 -2.07 -66.04 16.99
N VAL A 8 -1.27 -64.97 17.13
CA VAL A 8 0.10 -64.75 16.60
C VAL A 8 0.16 -64.33 15.11
N ASP A 9 0.56 -63.06 14.92
CA ASP A 9 1.55 -62.51 13.97
C ASP A 9 1.20 -62.14 12.50
N THR A 10 1.96 -61.13 12.11
CA THR A 10 2.04 -60.19 10.98
C THR A 10 1.98 -60.74 9.55
N GLY A 11 1.47 -59.91 8.64
CA GLY A 11 1.51 -60.15 7.20
C GLY A 11 1.03 -58.93 6.39
N ASP A 12 2.00 -58.17 5.93
CA ASP A 12 1.95 -57.13 4.89
C ASP A 12 1.06 -57.51 3.69
N ARG A 13 0.26 -56.57 3.18
CA ARG A 13 -0.24 -56.49 1.79
C ARG A 13 -1.08 -55.23 1.56
N THR A 14 -0.46 -54.30 0.86
CA THR A 14 -1.10 -53.25 0.06
C THR A 14 -2.04 -53.85 -0.99
N ALA A 15 -3.30 -53.43 -1.01
CA ALA A 15 -4.21 -53.54 -2.16
C ALA A 15 -5.29 -52.45 -2.02
N ASP A 16 -5.13 -51.33 -2.70
CA ASP A 16 -5.65 -51.05 -4.06
C ASP A 16 -7.08 -50.47 -3.97
N ALA A 17 -7.15 -49.16 -3.74
CA ALA A 17 -8.37 -48.38 -3.85
C ALA A 17 -8.43 -47.82 -5.29
N GLY A 18 -9.22 -48.49 -6.13
CA GLY A 18 -9.44 -48.12 -7.52
C GLY A 18 -9.96 -46.69 -7.67
N ASP A 19 -9.23 -45.92 -8.48
CA ASP A 19 -9.53 -44.58 -8.96
C ASP A 19 -10.67 -44.68 -10.00
N ASP A 20 -11.84 -44.12 -9.70
CA ASP A 20 -12.98 -44.05 -10.62
C ASP A 20 -12.74 -42.92 -11.63
N ASP A 21 -11.94 -43.23 -12.66
CA ASP A 21 -11.52 -42.33 -13.75
C ASP A 21 -12.60 -42.17 -14.83
N SER A 22 -13.82 -41.81 -14.42
CA SER A 22 -14.96 -41.65 -15.35
C SER A 22 -15.15 -40.20 -15.85
N ARG A 23 -14.18 -39.30 -15.64
CA ARG A 23 -14.29 -37.86 -16.00
C ARG A 23 -13.13 -37.30 -16.82
N THR A 24 -12.24 -38.15 -17.34
CA THR A 24 -11.13 -37.69 -18.18
C THR A 24 -11.52 -37.73 -19.66
N ILE A 25 -11.25 -36.62 -20.35
CA ILE A 25 -11.42 -36.49 -21.79
C ILE A 25 -10.40 -37.45 -22.45
N PRO A 26 -10.83 -38.41 -23.29
CA PRO A 26 -9.93 -39.38 -23.89
C PRO A 26 -8.84 -38.68 -24.71
N GLY A 27 -7.56 -38.93 -24.37
CA GLY A 27 -6.38 -38.36 -25.04
C GLY A 27 -5.56 -37.37 -24.21
N TRP A 28 -6.02 -36.99 -23.01
CA TRP A 28 -5.32 -36.02 -22.15
C TRP A 28 -4.32 -36.65 -21.16
N THR A 29 -4.41 -37.96 -20.90
CA THR A 29 -3.57 -38.69 -19.94
C THR A 29 -2.08 -38.66 -20.30
N PRO A 30 -1.67 -38.86 -21.56
CA PRO A 30 -0.26 -38.77 -21.96
C PRO A 30 0.30 -37.35 -21.80
N TYR A 31 -0.55 -36.33 -21.99
CA TYR A 31 -0.17 -34.93 -21.81
C TYR A 31 -0.02 -34.57 -20.33
N ARG A 32 -0.88 -35.09 -19.45
CA ARG A 32 -0.83 -34.90 -18.00
C ARG A 32 0.44 -35.51 -17.40
N GLU A 33 0.79 -36.72 -17.81
CA GLU A 33 2.00 -37.41 -17.36
C GLU A 33 3.26 -36.75 -17.92
N TRP A 34 3.24 -36.37 -19.20
CA TRP A 34 4.31 -35.57 -19.81
C TRP A 34 4.50 -34.23 -19.09
N PHE A 35 3.42 -33.52 -18.72
CA PHE A 35 3.49 -32.24 -18.00
C PHE A 35 3.99 -32.42 -16.57
N ARG A 36 3.55 -33.47 -15.87
CA ARG A 36 3.98 -33.80 -14.50
C ARG A 36 5.47 -34.14 -14.46
N ASP A 37 5.93 -35.00 -15.36
CA ASP A 37 7.32 -35.46 -15.39
C ASP A 37 8.27 -34.33 -15.83
N ARG A 38 7.85 -33.44 -16.74
CA ARG A 38 8.62 -32.24 -17.11
C ARG A 38 8.61 -31.15 -16.03
N TRP A 39 7.56 -31.08 -15.21
CA TRP A 39 7.47 -30.16 -14.07
C TRP A 39 8.46 -30.53 -12.96
N SER A 40 8.71 -31.84 -12.76
CA SER A 40 9.64 -32.33 -11.74
C SER A 40 11.13 -32.22 -12.12
N GLU A 41 11.49 -32.23 -13.40
CA GLU A 41 12.90 -32.33 -13.84
C GLU A 41 13.63 -30.98 -14.03
N GLY A 42 12.90 -29.87 -14.18
CA GLY A 42 13.52 -28.56 -14.46
C GLY A 42 12.95 -27.37 -13.67
N GLY A 43 11.88 -27.57 -12.90
CA GLY A 43 11.19 -26.50 -12.19
C GLY A 43 10.70 -25.35 -13.09
N ALA A 44 10.08 -24.34 -12.47
CA ALA A 44 9.65 -23.10 -13.15
C ALA A 44 10.83 -22.33 -13.80
N THR A 45 12.06 -22.59 -13.34
CA THR A 45 13.30 -21.94 -13.77
C THR A 45 13.75 -22.38 -15.16
N ALA A 46 13.69 -23.67 -15.49
CA ALA A 46 14.06 -24.15 -16.84
C ALA A 46 13.11 -23.61 -17.92
N TRP A 47 11.82 -23.50 -17.61
CA TRP A 47 10.82 -22.96 -18.54
C TRP A 47 10.91 -21.45 -18.72
N ALA A 48 11.18 -20.67 -17.67
CA ALA A 48 11.44 -19.24 -17.79
C ALA A 48 12.69 -18.96 -18.64
N THR A 49 13.73 -19.78 -18.48
CA THR A 49 14.97 -19.66 -19.26
C THR A 49 14.78 -20.09 -20.72
N ALA A 50 14.05 -21.18 -20.97
CA ALA A 50 13.74 -21.66 -22.32
C ALA A 50 12.80 -20.72 -23.09
N LEU A 51 11.78 -20.15 -22.42
CA LEU A 51 10.99 -19.05 -22.99
C LEU A 51 11.89 -17.86 -23.33
N GLY A 52 12.79 -17.47 -22.41
CA GLY A 52 13.74 -16.38 -22.65
C GLY A 52 14.60 -16.57 -23.91
N HIS A 53 15.10 -17.79 -24.16
CA HIS A 53 15.94 -18.09 -25.33
C HIS A 53 15.13 -18.18 -26.64
N LEU A 54 13.93 -18.76 -26.62
CA LEU A 54 13.02 -18.78 -27.77
C LEU A 54 12.55 -17.37 -28.16
N LEU A 55 12.41 -16.47 -27.18
CA LEU A 55 12.02 -15.07 -27.38
C LEU A 55 13.14 -14.22 -28.00
N VAL A 56 14.38 -14.37 -27.54
CA VAL A 56 15.53 -13.67 -28.13
C VAL A 56 15.76 -14.14 -29.58
N GLY A 57 15.61 -15.44 -29.86
CA GLY A 57 15.68 -15.99 -31.21
C GLY A 57 14.56 -15.50 -32.13
N GLY A 58 13.33 -15.38 -31.63
CA GLY A 58 12.18 -14.87 -32.40
C GLY A 58 12.27 -13.37 -32.73
N VAL A 59 12.77 -12.56 -31.79
CA VAL A 59 12.96 -11.11 -31.98
C VAL A 59 14.09 -10.82 -32.98
N LEU A 60 15.20 -11.54 -32.90
CA LEU A 60 16.29 -11.44 -33.90
C LEU A 60 15.82 -11.87 -35.29
N PHE A 61 15.01 -12.93 -35.40
CA PHE A 61 14.45 -13.37 -36.67
C PHE A 61 13.50 -12.33 -37.29
N ALA A 62 12.60 -11.73 -36.49
CA ALA A 62 11.65 -10.72 -36.97
C ALA A 62 12.32 -9.40 -37.41
N LEU A 63 13.39 -8.98 -36.70
CA LEU A 63 14.19 -7.80 -37.06
C LEU A 63 15.03 -8.03 -38.33
N VAL A 64 15.60 -9.23 -38.50
CA VAL A 64 16.36 -9.59 -39.71
C VAL A 64 15.43 -9.80 -40.92
N ALA A 65 14.19 -10.22 -40.71
CA ALA A 65 13.21 -10.48 -41.76
C ALA A 65 12.38 -9.25 -42.19
N GLY A 66 12.55 -8.08 -41.55
CA GLY A 66 11.93 -6.83 -41.98
C GLY A 66 10.40 -6.75 -41.81
N PHE A 67 9.84 -7.45 -40.82
CA PHE A 67 8.40 -7.39 -40.53
C PHE A 67 7.97 -6.04 -39.92
N ASP A 68 6.89 -5.46 -40.43
CA ASP A 68 6.24 -4.26 -39.89
C ASP A 68 5.45 -4.61 -38.62
N LEU A 69 6.06 -4.32 -37.46
CA LEU A 69 5.53 -4.60 -36.11
C LEU A 69 4.23 -3.82 -35.79
N GLY A 70 3.89 -2.78 -36.56
CA GLY A 70 2.67 -1.97 -36.37
C GLY A 70 1.38 -2.64 -36.86
N THR A 71 1.49 -3.66 -37.71
CA THR A 71 0.32 -4.35 -38.31
C THR A 71 -0.03 -5.67 -37.63
N LEU A 72 0.85 -6.18 -36.76
CA LEU A 72 0.56 -7.38 -36.00
C LEU A 72 -0.36 -7.01 -34.81
N PRO A 73 -1.48 -7.71 -34.60
CA PRO A 73 -2.32 -7.58 -33.38
C PRO A 73 -1.57 -7.94 -32.07
N ILE A 74 -0.28 -8.22 -32.20
CA ILE A 74 0.68 -8.77 -31.25
C ILE A 74 1.69 -7.69 -30.83
N GLY A 75 1.68 -6.48 -31.43
CA GLY A 75 2.56 -5.36 -31.05
C GLY A 75 2.40 -4.92 -29.59
N GLY A 76 1.17 -5.04 -29.04
CA GLY A 76 0.94 -4.90 -27.60
C GLY A 76 1.43 -6.10 -26.79
N SER A 77 1.46 -7.30 -27.37
CA SER A 77 1.72 -8.54 -26.64
C SER A 77 3.14 -8.59 -26.09
N LEU A 78 4.17 -8.07 -26.78
CA LEU A 78 5.56 -8.08 -26.27
C LEU A 78 5.66 -7.27 -24.97
N ILE A 79 4.95 -6.14 -24.89
CA ILE A 79 4.92 -5.30 -23.69
C ILE A 79 4.02 -5.93 -22.62
N TRP A 80 2.89 -6.53 -23.00
CA TRP A 80 2.05 -7.33 -22.10
C TRP A 80 2.79 -8.55 -21.53
N PHE A 81 3.67 -9.19 -22.32
CA PHE A 81 4.47 -10.35 -21.92
C PHE A 81 5.61 -9.94 -21.02
N VAL A 82 6.32 -8.83 -21.31
CA VAL A 82 7.30 -8.24 -20.38
C VAL A 82 6.63 -7.81 -19.08
N TYR A 83 5.47 -7.16 -19.16
CA TYR A 83 4.66 -6.78 -17.99
C TYR A 83 4.19 -7.97 -17.15
N LEU A 84 3.63 -9.01 -17.79
CA LEU A 84 3.17 -10.22 -17.11
C LEU A 84 4.36 -10.97 -16.49
N SER A 85 5.50 -11.05 -17.20
CA SER A 85 6.71 -11.72 -16.70
C SER A 85 7.32 -10.99 -15.51
N ILE A 86 7.37 -9.66 -15.54
CA ILE A 86 7.86 -8.84 -14.42
C ILE A 86 6.87 -8.90 -13.26
N THR A 87 5.57 -8.77 -13.51
CA THR A 87 4.52 -8.77 -12.47
C THR A 87 4.43 -10.13 -11.79
N VAL A 88 4.48 -11.23 -12.55
CA VAL A 88 4.51 -12.59 -12.01
C VAL A 88 5.83 -12.86 -11.31
N GLY A 89 6.97 -12.38 -11.83
CA GLY A 89 8.28 -12.51 -11.18
C GLY A 89 8.35 -11.76 -9.85
N VAL A 90 7.81 -10.55 -9.77
CA VAL A 90 7.75 -9.74 -8.53
C VAL A 90 6.73 -10.30 -7.56
N LEU A 91 5.55 -10.74 -8.03
CA LEU A 91 4.57 -11.40 -7.18
C LEU A 91 5.15 -12.71 -6.65
N TYR A 92 5.89 -13.46 -7.47
CA TYR A 92 6.62 -14.65 -7.05
C TYR A 92 7.67 -14.31 -6.01
N VAL A 93 8.55 -13.33 -6.21
CA VAL A 93 9.54 -12.92 -5.18
C VAL A 93 8.87 -12.44 -3.90
N ALA A 94 7.77 -11.69 -3.98
CA ALA A 94 7.02 -11.22 -2.82
C ALA A 94 6.24 -12.35 -2.10
N THR A 95 5.90 -13.43 -2.80
CA THR A 95 5.04 -14.53 -2.30
C THR A 95 5.73 -15.89 -2.21
N ALA A 96 6.99 -15.99 -2.61
CA ALA A 96 7.82 -17.17 -2.47
C ALA A 96 8.40 -17.24 -1.05
N PRO A 97 8.68 -18.45 -0.54
CA PRO A 97 9.38 -18.63 0.72
C PRO A 97 10.87 -18.22 0.57
N PRO A 98 11.51 -17.65 1.61
CA PRO A 98 12.92 -17.24 1.56
C PRO A 98 13.91 -18.38 1.23
N SER A 99 13.48 -19.63 1.40
CA SER A 99 14.27 -20.82 1.05
C SER A 99 14.42 -21.07 -0.45
N GLU A 100 13.70 -20.33 -1.31
CA GLU A 100 13.84 -20.43 -2.77
C GLU A 100 15.21 -19.89 -3.24
N PRO A 101 15.99 -20.65 -4.03
CA PRO A 101 17.35 -20.28 -4.41
C PRO A 101 17.46 -18.91 -5.10
N TYR A 102 16.46 -18.55 -5.91
CA TYR A 102 16.42 -17.27 -6.60
C TYR A 102 16.12 -16.10 -5.67
N VAL A 103 15.25 -16.31 -4.67
CA VAL A 103 14.92 -15.30 -3.64
C VAL A 103 16.12 -15.09 -2.73
N ALA A 104 16.75 -16.18 -2.27
CA ALA A 104 17.96 -16.14 -1.47
C ALA A 104 19.12 -15.45 -2.22
N TRP A 105 19.28 -15.71 -3.52
CA TRP A 105 20.30 -15.03 -4.34
C TRP A 105 20.03 -13.52 -4.51
N LEU A 106 18.78 -13.11 -4.69
CA LEU A 106 18.41 -11.69 -4.74
C LEU A 106 18.63 -10.99 -3.40
N GLU A 107 18.28 -11.67 -2.30
CA GLU A 107 18.49 -11.17 -0.94
C GLU A 107 19.97 -10.94 -0.64
N ASP A 108 20.81 -11.93 -0.96
CA ASP A 108 22.26 -11.89 -0.72
C ASP A 108 23.00 -10.88 -1.62
N ARG A 109 22.47 -10.58 -2.82
CA ARG A 109 23.18 -9.79 -3.84
C ARG A 109 22.69 -8.34 -4.01
N TRP A 110 21.40 -8.08 -3.79
CA TRP A 110 20.77 -6.79 -4.11
C TRP A 110 19.95 -6.21 -2.96
N MET A 111 19.65 -6.97 -1.91
CA MET A 111 18.78 -6.54 -0.82
C MET A 111 19.45 -6.65 0.55
N GLU A 112 20.68 -6.17 0.65
CA GLU A 112 21.46 -6.16 1.89
C GLU A 112 20.81 -5.26 2.96
N SER A 113 20.28 -4.10 2.57
CA SER A 113 19.60 -3.19 3.49
C SER A 113 18.09 -3.12 3.26
N ASP A 114 17.36 -2.81 4.34
CA ASP A 114 15.92 -2.51 4.28
C ASP A 114 15.59 -1.36 3.32
N ALA A 115 16.51 -0.42 3.13
CA ALA A 115 16.35 0.66 2.16
C ALA A 115 16.42 0.14 0.71
N ASP A 116 17.29 -0.82 0.43
CA ASP A 116 17.43 -1.43 -0.90
C ASP A 116 16.16 -2.20 -1.26
N LYS A 117 15.60 -2.95 -0.30
CA LYS A 117 14.29 -3.61 -0.44
C LYS A 117 13.20 -2.63 -0.82
N LEU A 118 13.13 -1.48 -0.13
CA LEU A 118 12.15 -0.43 -0.41
C LEU A 118 12.33 0.20 -1.79
N LEU A 119 13.56 0.58 -2.13
CA LEU A 119 13.86 1.26 -3.39
C LEU A 119 13.63 0.34 -4.59
N ILE A 120 14.03 -0.93 -4.49
CA ILE A 120 13.82 -1.91 -5.55
C ILE A 120 12.32 -2.13 -5.75
N ILE A 121 11.55 -2.41 -4.70
CA ILE A 121 10.12 -2.69 -4.85
C ILE A 121 9.36 -1.46 -5.35
N LEU A 122 9.60 -0.28 -4.77
CA LEU A 122 8.96 0.96 -5.21
C LEU A 122 9.34 1.30 -6.66
N GLY A 123 10.61 1.14 -7.02
CA GLY A 123 11.11 1.32 -8.38
C GLY A 123 10.43 0.36 -9.36
N HIS A 124 10.24 -0.91 -8.98
CA HIS A 124 9.53 -1.88 -9.80
C HIS A 124 8.06 -1.49 -10.00
N VAL A 125 7.35 -1.06 -8.95
CA VAL A 125 5.96 -0.59 -9.08
C VAL A 125 5.87 0.58 -10.06
N VAL A 126 6.80 1.54 -9.97
CA VAL A 126 6.87 2.68 -10.88
C VAL A 126 7.15 2.23 -12.32
N VAL A 127 8.14 1.36 -12.53
CA VAL A 127 8.51 0.85 -13.86
C VAL A 127 7.38 0.05 -14.49
N VAL A 128 6.75 -0.87 -13.74
CA VAL A 128 5.62 -1.68 -14.20
C VAL A 128 4.45 -0.78 -14.60
N PHE A 129 4.13 0.22 -13.79
CA PHE A 129 3.07 1.19 -14.08
C PHE A 129 3.39 2.03 -15.33
N PHE A 130 4.63 2.50 -15.45
CA PHE A 130 5.09 3.31 -16.58
C PHE A 130 5.08 2.52 -17.89
N VAL A 131 5.66 1.31 -17.88
CA VAL A 131 5.68 0.41 -19.04
C VAL A 131 4.26 0.06 -19.48
N PHE A 132 3.37 -0.28 -18.54
CA PHE A 132 1.98 -0.58 -18.84
C PHE A 132 1.22 0.61 -19.45
N ALA A 133 1.42 1.81 -18.91
CA ALA A 133 0.76 3.01 -19.42
C ALA A 133 1.24 3.40 -20.82
N VAL A 134 2.54 3.25 -21.09
CA VAL A 134 3.12 3.46 -22.43
C VAL A 134 2.63 2.38 -23.39
N ALA A 135 2.56 1.11 -22.97
CA ALA A 135 2.06 -0.01 -23.78
C ALA A 135 0.66 0.22 -24.32
N LEU A 136 -0.18 0.85 -23.50
CA LEU A 136 -1.56 1.15 -23.83
C LEU A 136 -1.69 2.42 -24.68
N GLY A 137 -0.67 3.28 -24.71
CA GLY A 137 -0.76 4.57 -25.41
C GLY A 137 -1.55 5.61 -24.63
N LEU A 138 -1.53 5.54 -23.29
CA LEU A 138 -2.11 6.59 -22.46
C LEU A 138 -1.35 7.90 -22.64
N PRO A 139 -2.02 9.07 -22.62
CA PRO A 139 -1.35 10.35 -22.73
C PRO A 139 -0.36 10.53 -21.58
N PHE A 140 0.85 11.03 -21.88
CA PHE A 140 1.95 11.17 -20.92
C PHE A 140 1.55 11.96 -19.66
N ASN A 141 0.78 13.03 -19.82
CA ASN A 141 0.23 13.80 -18.68
C ASN A 141 -0.70 12.97 -17.79
N GLY A 142 -1.55 12.13 -18.39
CA GLY A 142 -2.45 11.24 -17.65
C GLY A 142 -1.65 10.21 -16.83
N LEU A 143 -0.56 9.69 -17.41
CA LEU A 143 0.37 8.80 -16.75
C LEU A 143 1.06 9.47 -15.57
N MET A 144 1.67 10.63 -15.79
CA MET A 144 2.37 11.38 -14.72
C MET A 144 1.41 11.80 -13.61
N GLY A 145 0.18 12.17 -13.95
CA GLY A 145 -0.88 12.46 -12.98
C GLY A 145 -1.26 11.23 -12.16
N ALA A 146 -1.49 10.09 -12.81
CA ALA A 146 -1.86 8.86 -12.12
C ALA A 146 -0.73 8.34 -11.20
N LEU A 147 0.52 8.42 -11.66
CA LEU A 147 1.67 8.04 -10.85
C LEU A 147 1.82 8.95 -9.62
N SER A 148 1.62 10.27 -9.77
CA SER A 148 1.62 11.19 -8.63
C SER A 148 0.52 10.87 -7.61
N SER A 149 -0.66 10.43 -8.08
CA SER A 149 -1.77 9.97 -7.23
C SER A 149 -1.40 8.72 -6.44
N VAL A 150 -0.83 7.71 -7.11
CA VAL A 150 -0.36 6.46 -6.48
C VAL A 150 0.69 6.75 -5.42
N LEU A 151 1.67 7.59 -5.73
CA LEU A 151 2.74 7.94 -4.78
C LEU A 151 2.24 8.80 -3.63
N PHE A 152 1.29 9.70 -3.88
CA PHE A 152 0.61 10.47 -2.83
C PHE A 152 -0.06 9.54 -1.81
N PHE A 153 -0.92 8.62 -2.27
CA PHE A 153 -1.59 7.69 -1.37
C PHE A 153 -0.61 6.70 -0.73
N THR A 154 0.42 6.27 -1.45
CA THR A 154 1.50 5.44 -0.90
C THR A 154 2.15 6.11 0.30
N ALA A 155 2.53 7.39 0.17
CA ALA A 155 3.15 8.12 1.26
C ALA A 155 2.21 8.31 2.45
N VAL A 156 0.94 8.66 2.19
CA VAL A 156 -0.09 8.81 3.22
C VAL A 156 -0.29 7.51 4.00
N TYR A 157 -0.55 6.39 3.30
CA TYR A 157 -0.76 5.11 3.96
C TYR A 157 0.53 4.63 4.65
N ALA A 158 1.71 4.81 4.06
CA ALA A 158 2.97 4.46 4.72
C ALA A 158 3.15 5.19 6.06
N MET A 159 2.88 6.50 6.14
CA MET A 159 2.95 7.26 7.39
C MET A 159 1.93 6.77 8.43
N LEU A 160 0.69 6.51 8.01
CA LEU A 160 -0.37 6.06 8.91
C LEU A 160 -0.13 4.63 9.41
N VAL A 161 0.40 3.76 8.55
CA VAL A 161 0.80 2.40 8.91
C VAL A 161 2.01 2.42 9.84
N LEU A 162 3.01 3.28 9.60
CA LEU A 162 4.13 3.47 10.53
C LEU A 162 3.66 3.94 11.91
N ALA A 163 2.73 4.91 11.95
CA ALA A 163 2.13 5.38 13.21
C ALA A 163 1.34 4.26 13.92
N LEU A 164 0.60 3.43 13.17
CA LEU A 164 -0.08 2.26 13.71
C LEU A 164 0.90 1.18 14.17
N ASN A 165 2.03 1.00 13.47
CA ASN A 165 3.08 0.06 13.84
C ASN A 165 3.71 0.40 15.20
N LEU A 166 3.69 1.68 15.62
CA LEU A 166 4.05 2.04 16.99
C LEU A 166 3.08 1.48 18.03
N HIS A 167 1.77 1.54 17.75
CA HIS A 167 0.76 1.02 18.66
C HIS A 167 0.74 -0.51 18.67
N TRP A 168 0.62 -1.14 17.51
CA TRP A 168 0.47 -2.58 17.41
C TRP A 168 1.81 -3.32 17.36
N GLY A 169 2.71 -2.87 16.50
CA GLY A 169 4.02 -3.51 16.28
C GLY A 169 4.98 -3.35 17.46
N TYR A 170 5.01 -2.21 18.15
CA TYR A 170 5.88 -2.07 19.32
C TYR A 170 5.15 -2.28 20.64
N ALA A 171 4.01 -1.61 20.86
CA ALA A 171 3.35 -1.65 22.17
C ALA A 171 2.36 -2.81 22.34
N GLY A 172 1.99 -3.54 21.28
CA GLY A 172 0.95 -4.58 21.33
C GLY A 172 -0.47 -4.05 21.58
N VAL A 173 -0.69 -2.74 21.37
CA VAL A 173 -1.95 -2.06 21.64
C VAL A 173 -2.80 -2.01 20.37
N PHE A 174 -3.98 -2.62 20.41
CA PHE A 174 -4.85 -2.76 19.25
C PHE A 174 -5.78 -1.53 19.06
N ASN A 175 -5.33 -0.56 18.27
CA ASN A 175 -6.05 0.70 18.02
C ASN A 175 -6.86 0.67 16.71
N ILE A 176 -8.19 0.85 16.79
CA ILE A 176 -9.08 1.02 15.61
C ILE A 176 -9.62 2.47 15.52
N GLY A 177 -9.18 3.38 16.40
CA GLY A 177 -9.60 4.78 16.42
C GLY A 177 -8.84 5.74 15.50
N ILE A 178 -8.05 5.24 14.54
CA ILE A 178 -7.08 6.05 13.76
C ILE A 178 -7.73 7.24 13.04
N ALA A 179 -8.87 7.00 12.37
CA ALA A 179 -9.60 8.05 11.66
C ALA A 179 -10.02 9.22 12.57
N GLY A 180 -10.34 8.96 13.84
CA GLY A 180 -10.68 9.99 14.82
C GLY A 180 -9.49 10.87 15.19
N PHE A 181 -8.31 10.28 15.39
CA PHE A 181 -7.09 11.06 15.67
C PHE A 181 -6.65 11.89 14.47
N MET A 182 -6.81 11.35 13.25
CA MET A 182 -6.65 12.13 12.01
C MET A 182 -7.63 13.32 11.98
N ALA A 183 -8.90 13.08 12.29
CA ALA A 183 -9.93 14.12 12.31
C ALA A 183 -9.57 15.24 13.27
N VAL A 184 -9.17 14.92 14.51
CA VAL A 184 -8.73 15.92 15.49
C VAL A 184 -7.58 16.76 14.94
N GLY A 185 -6.54 16.14 14.38
CA GLY A 185 -5.39 16.86 13.84
C GLY A 185 -5.79 17.81 12.71
N VAL A 186 -6.57 17.32 11.75
CA VAL A 186 -7.01 18.09 10.59
C VAL A 186 -7.92 19.25 10.99
N TYR A 187 -8.93 19.00 11.83
CA TYR A 187 -9.89 20.02 12.22
C TYR A 187 -9.27 21.10 13.10
N VAL A 188 -8.39 20.74 14.02
CA VAL A 188 -7.68 21.73 14.84
C VAL A 188 -6.75 22.57 13.96
N MET A 189 -6.01 21.96 13.03
CA MET A 189 -5.20 22.71 12.07
C MET A 189 -6.05 23.67 11.23
N ALA A 190 -7.20 23.20 10.73
CA ALA A 190 -8.13 24.02 9.95
C ALA A 190 -8.67 25.19 10.78
N ILE A 191 -9.15 24.96 12.00
CA ILE A 191 -9.66 26.01 12.89
C ILE A 191 -8.57 27.05 13.18
N LEU A 192 -7.34 26.63 13.45
CA LEU A 192 -6.25 27.55 13.79
C LEU A 192 -5.77 28.35 12.58
N SER A 193 -5.70 27.76 11.38
CA SER A 193 -4.98 28.35 10.24
C SER A 193 -5.81 28.68 9.00
N SER A 194 -7.11 28.37 8.96
CA SER A 194 -7.97 28.81 7.87
C SER A 194 -8.25 30.32 7.94
N SER A 195 -8.76 30.89 6.84
CA SER A 195 -8.99 32.33 6.70
C SER A 195 -9.95 32.86 7.76
N THR A 196 -9.69 34.08 8.24
CA THR A 196 -10.57 34.81 9.15
C THR A 196 -11.82 35.37 8.45
N GLU A 197 -11.83 35.36 7.12
CA GLU A 197 -12.97 35.80 6.32
C GLU A 197 -14.09 34.76 6.39
N ALA A 198 -15.27 35.20 6.86
CA ALA A 198 -16.47 34.39 6.81
C ALA A 198 -17.00 34.32 5.38
N SER A 199 -17.24 33.12 4.87
CA SER A 199 -17.91 32.88 3.59
C SER A 199 -19.30 32.30 3.85
N ALA A 200 -20.24 32.53 2.93
CA ALA A 200 -21.59 31.97 3.02
C ALA A 200 -21.61 30.42 3.08
N THR A 201 -20.50 29.77 2.73
CA THR A 201 -20.37 28.31 2.67
C THR A 201 -19.32 27.73 3.62
N SER A 202 -18.58 28.56 4.36
CA SER A 202 -17.52 28.08 5.25
C SER A 202 -17.35 28.95 6.49
N VAL A 203 -17.18 28.28 7.62
CA VAL A 203 -16.94 28.92 8.92
C VAL A 203 -15.52 29.49 8.95
N PRO A 204 -15.32 30.72 9.46
CA PRO A 204 -14.00 31.32 9.56
C PRO A 204 -13.09 30.59 10.57
N GLY A 205 -11.80 30.56 10.25
CA GLY A 205 -10.73 30.14 11.16
C GLY A 205 -10.13 31.32 11.93
N LEU A 206 -9.04 31.05 12.65
CA LEU A 206 -8.32 32.04 13.44
C LEU A 206 -7.20 32.75 12.67
N GLY A 207 -6.87 32.31 11.45
CA GLY A 207 -5.84 32.93 10.61
C GLY A 207 -4.41 32.83 11.15
N LEU A 208 -4.11 31.92 12.08
CA LEU A 208 -2.76 31.73 12.59
C LEU A 208 -1.86 31.09 11.52
N PRO A 209 -0.55 31.39 11.52
CA PRO A 209 0.41 30.79 10.61
C PRO A 209 0.29 29.25 10.53
N LEU A 210 0.36 28.70 9.31
CA LEU A 210 0.20 27.26 9.05
C LEU A 210 1.05 26.35 9.96
N PRO A 211 2.33 26.65 10.25
CA PRO A 211 3.11 25.81 11.17
C PRO A 211 2.49 25.70 12.57
N ILE A 212 1.85 26.77 13.06
CA ILE A 212 1.16 26.78 14.36
C ILE A 212 -0.10 25.90 14.28
N GLY A 213 -0.85 25.97 13.19
CA GLY A 213 -1.99 25.08 12.95
C GLY A 213 -1.58 23.60 12.91
N ILE A 214 -0.51 23.27 12.18
CA ILE A 214 0.01 21.89 12.11
C ILE A 214 0.41 21.40 13.49
N LEU A 215 1.23 22.17 14.22
CA LEU A 215 1.67 21.80 15.57
C LEU A 215 0.48 21.69 16.54
N GLY A 216 -0.45 22.64 16.49
CA GLY A 216 -1.68 22.60 17.29
C GLY A 216 -2.51 21.35 17.02
N GLY A 217 -2.66 20.96 15.76
CA GLY A 217 -3.35 19.73 15.37
C GLY A 217 -2.65 18.46 15.87
N VAL A 218 -1.33 18.38 15.73
CA VAL A 218 -0.53 17.24 16.23
C VAL A 218 -0.63 17.13 17.75
N LEU A 219 -0.50 18.24 18.46
CA LEU A 219 -0.59 18.28 19.92
C LEU A 219 -2.01 17.94 20.41
N ALA A 220 -3.04 18.42 19.72
CA ALA A 220 -4.42 18.09 20.05
C ALA A 220 -4.72 16.59 19.86
N ALA A 221 -4.26 16.00 18.74
CA ALA A 221 -4.42 14.56 18.51
C ALA A 221 -3.67 13.73 19.56
N ALA A 222 -2.45 14.15 19.93
CA ALA A 222 -1.69 13.52 21.01
C ALA A 222 -2.42 13.65 22.37
N LEU A 223 -2.93 14.83 22.71
CA LEU A 223 -3.66 15.08 23.96
C LEU A 223 -4.94 14.24 24.05
N VAL A 224 -5.73 14.18 22.98
CA VAL A 224 -6.90 13.30 22.91
C VAL A 224 -6.49 11.84 23.06
N GLY A 225 -5.38 11.42 22.44
CA GLY A 225 -4.79 10.10 22.63
C GLY A 225 -4.41 9.82 24.08
N LEU A 226 -3.77 10.76 24.76
CA LEU A 226 -3.41 10.66 26.17
C LEU A 226 -4.66 10.46 27.04
N VAL A 227 -5.68 11.31 26.87
CA VAL A 227 -6.94 11.22 27.62
C VAL A 227 -7.64 9.89 27.37
N ALA A 228 -7.66 9.43 26.11
CA ALA A 228 -8.25 8.14 25.74
C ALA A 228 -7.50 6.95 26.33
N ALA A 229 -6.17 7.02 26.40
CA ALA A 229 -5.32 5.94 26.90
C ALA A 229 -5.51 5.67 28.40
N LEU A 230 -5.79 6.71 29.20
CA LEU A 230 -5.89 6.60 30.67
C LEU A 230 -6.92 5.57 31.16
N PRO A 231 -8.20 5.62 30.74
CA PRO A 231 -9.19 4.61 31.11
C PRO A 231 -9.05 3.34 30.27
N ALA A 232 -8.72 3.47 28.98
CA ALA A 232 -8.84 2.37 28.04
C ALA A 232 -7.73 1.32 28.24
N LEU A 233 -6.51 1.71 28.58
CA LEU A 233 -5.40 0.75 28.76
C LEU A 233 -5.52 -0.13 30.02
N ARG A 234 -6.53 0.10 30.85
CA ARG A 234 -6.91 -0.80 31.96
C ARG A 234 -7.78 -1.97 31.49
N LEU A 235 -8.25 -1.93 30.25
CA LEU A 235 -9.15 -2.92 29.68
C LEU A 235 -8.37 -4.02 28.96
N ARG A 236 -9.02 -5.18 28.76
CA ARG A 236 -8.50 -6.22 27.84
C ARG A 236 -8.43 -5.67 26.40
N ALA A 237 -7.54 -6.23 25.59
CA ALA A 237 -7.26 -5.76 24.22
C ALA A 237 -8.53 -5.60 23.37
N ASP A 238 -9.47 -6.55 23.45
CA ASP A 238 -10.72 -6.51 22.68
C ASP A 238 -11.61 -5.32 23.07
N TYR A 239 -11.70 -5.02 24.37
CA TYR A 239 -12.46 -3.87 24.85
C TYR A 239 -11.76 -2.55 24.52
N PHE A 240 -10.43 -2.52 24.57
CA PHE A 240 -9.66 -1.36 24.14
C PHE A 240 -9.97 -1.02 22.66
N ALA A 241 -10.04 -2.05 21.80
CA ALA A 241 -10.45 -1.92 20.40
C ALA A 241 -11.78 -1.20 20.27
N ILE A 242 -12.82 -1.72 20.93
CA ILE A 242 -14.19 -1.19 20.89
C ILE A 242 -14.23 0.26 21.35
N VAL A 243 -13.50 0.59 22.43
CA VAL A 243 -13.42 1.95 22.96
C VAL A 243 -12.78 2.90 21.95
N THR A 244 -11.71 2.50 21.26
CA THR A 244 -11.06 3.37 20.25
C THR A 244 -11.95 3.62 19.02
N VAL A 245 -12.71 2.62 18.57
CA VAL A 245 -13.73 2.80 17.52
C VAL A 245 -14.80 3.77 17.96
N ALA A 246 -15.36 3.55 19.15
CA ALA A 246 -16.41 4.40 19.70
C ALA A 246 -15.92 5.84 19.86
N LEU A 247 -14.69 6.05 20.35
CA LEU A 247 -14.08 7.37 20.45
C LEU A 247 -13.94 8.05 19.08
N SER A 248 -13.46 7.32 18.07
CA SER A 248 -13.35 7.86 16.70
C SER A 248 -14.70 8.29 16.16
N GLU A 249 -15.76 7.51 16.44
CA GLU A 249 -17.11 7.83 16.00
C GLU A 249 -17.70 8.99 16.79
N ILE A 250 -17.46 9.07 18.11
CA ILE A 250 -17.83 10.22 18.95
C ILE A 250 -17.21 11.49 18.36
N ILE A 251 -15.90 11.50 18.09
CA ILE A 251 -15.21 12.65 17.47
C ILE A 251 -15.90 13.03 16.16
N ARG A 252 -16.16 12.07 15.27
CA ARG A 252 -16.79 12.32 13.97
C ARG A 252 -18.20 12.90 14.11
N LEU A 253 -19.01 12.38 15.04
CA LEU A 253 -20.36 12.86 15.32
C LEU A 253 -20.35 14.25 15.96
N THR A 254 -19.39 14.52 16.85
CA THR A 254 -19.16 15.85 17.44
C THR A 254 -18.83 16.88 16.36
N LEU A 255 -17.93 16.55 15.43
CA LEU A 255 -17.59 17.41 14.29
C LEU A 255 -18.76 17.61 13.31
N ASN A 256 -19.70 16.67 13.26
CA ASN A 256 -20.92 16.77 12.44
C ASN A 256 -22.08 17.47 13.16
N SER A 257 -21.89 17.91 14.41
CA SER A 257 -22.94 18.51 15.22
C SER A 257 -23.29 19.92 14.73
N ARG A 258 -24.59 20.20 14.59
CA ARG A 258 -25.08 21.57 14.32
C ARG A 258 -24.74 22.54 15.45
N THR A 259 -24.63 22.04 16.68
CA THR A 259 -24.27 22.86 17.85
C THR A 259 -22.83 23.35 17.81
N LEU A 260 -21.93 22.58 17.20
CA LEU A 260 -20.52 22.92 17.06
C LEU A 260 -20.17 23.41 15.65
N GLN A 261 -21.18 23.59 14.81
CA GLN A 261 -21.01 24.12 13.46
C GLN A 261 -20.34 25.49 13.54
N GLU A 262 -20.87 26.38 14.37
CA GLU A 262 -20.36 27.73 14.59
C GLU A 262 -20.54 28.11 16.07
N PHE A 263 -19.51 28.68 16.68
CA PHE A 263 -19.51 29.16 18.06
C PHE A 263 -18.57 30.36 18.21
N THR A 264 -18.85 31.21 19.21
CA THR A 264 -18.03 32.39 19.50
C THR A 264 -17.34 32.23 20.85
N ILE A 265 -16.02 32.31 20.87
CA ILE A 265 -15.20 32.30 22.10
C ILE A 265 -14.42 33.60 22.17
N ALA A 266 -14.54 34.32 23.28
CA ALA A 266 -13.82 35.58 23.53
C ALA A 266 -13.96 36.61 22.39
N GLY A 267 -15.15 36.67 21.75
CA GLY A 267 -15.44 37.58 20.64
C GLY A 267 -14.96 37.10 19.26
N VAL A 268 -14.32 35.94 19.16
CA VAL A 268 -13.91 35.33 17.89
C VAL A 268 -14.88 34.21 17.52
N THR A 269 -15.53 34.35 16.37
CA THR A 269 -16.43 33.32 15.82
C THR A 269 -15.63 32.33 14.99
N THR A 270 -15.78 31.04 15.29
CA THR A 270 -15.17 29.94 14.55
C THR A 270 -16.03 28.69 14.72
N GLY A 271 -15.59 27.54 14.25
CA GLY A 271 -16.36 26.30 14.44
C GLY A 271 -15.86 25.15 13.60
N THR A 272 -16.60 24.05 13.67
CA THR A 272 -16.29 22.83 12.90
C THR A 272 -16.91 22.86 11.52
N GLY A 273 -17.88 23.75 11.26
CA GLY A 273 -18.69 23.72 10.05
C GLY A 273 -19.68 22.56 9.96
N GLY A 274 -19.80 21.70 10.99
CA GLY A 274 -20.81 20.66 11.04
C GLY A 274 -20.78 19.74 9.81
N ALA A 275 -21.96 19.44 9.26
CA ALA A 275 -22.09 18.63 8.04
C ALA A 275 -21.50 19.29 6.79
N THR A 276 -21.47 20.63 6.73
CA THR A 276 -20.92 21.37 5.59
C THR A 276 -19.40 21.42 5.61
N GLY A 277 -18.76 21.11 6.74
CA GLY A 277 -17.31 21.10 6.85
C GLY A 277 -16.67 22.48 6.91
N ILE A 278 -15.34 22.51 6.90
CA ILE A 278 -14.50 23.69 7.07
C ILE A 278 -13.48 23.78 5.93
N THR A 279 -13.19 25.01 5.49
CA THR A 279 -12.12 25.29 4.54
C THR A 279 -10.76 25.15 5.21
N MET A 280 -9.75 24.81 4.43
CA MET A 280 -8.38 24.66 4.91
C MET A 280 -7.46 25.69 4.29
N PRO A 281 -6.37 26.04 4.98
CA PRO A 281 -5.28 26.77 4.36
C PRO A 281 -4.78 26.02 3.12
N GLY A 282 -4.42 26.77 2.07
CA GLY A 282 -3.91 26.20 0.84
C GLY A 282 -2.58 25.49 1.03
N ASN A 283 -2.28 24.54 0.14
CA ASN A 283 -1.05 23.77 0.19
C ASN A 283 0.19 24.67 -0.02
N PRO A 284 1.08 24.83 0.98
CA PRO A 284 2.22 25.75 0.88
C PRO A 284 3.20 25.36 -0.23
N VAL A 285 3.26 24.09 -0.65
CA VAL A 285 4.10 23.65 -1.77
C VAL A 285 3.67 24.29 -3.08
N ARG A 286 2.37 24.62 -3.21
CA ARG A 286 1.85 25.35 -4.37
C ARG A 286 2.48 26.74 -4.49
N LEU A 287 2.78 27.40 -3.37
CA LEU A 287 3.38 28.75 -3.35
C LEU A 287 4.81 28.79 -3.91
N LEU A 288 5.48 27.64 -4.04
CA LEU A 288 6.76 27.57 -4.74
C LEU A 288 6.59 27.89 -6.22
N PHE A 289 5.45 27.53 -6.82
CA PHE A 289 5.23 27.61 -8.26
C PHE A 289 4.17 28.65 -8.68
N TYR A 290 3.31 29.07 -7.76
CA TYR A 290 2.22 30.01 -8.01
C TYR A 290 2.23 31.14 -6.97
N ASP A 291 1.79 32.33 -7.36
CA ASP A 291 1.70 33.50 -6.48
C ASP A 291 0.50 33.46 -5.51
N GLY A 292 -0.34 32.44 -5.61
CA GLY A 292 -1.50 32.23 -4.75
C GLY A 292 -2.13 30.84 -4.85
N PHE A 293 -3.20 30.66 -4.07
CA PHE A 293 -3.93 29.39 -3.98
C PHE A 293 -5.12 29.28 -4.93
N GLY A 294 -5.50 30.38 -5.59
CA GLY A 294 -6.63 30.42 -6.53
C GLY A 294 -6.36 29.66 -7.83
N ALA A 295 -7.44 29.22 -8.49
CA ALA A 295 -7.38 28.48 -9.75
C ALA A 295 -6.76 29.28 -10.93
N GLY A 296 -6.74 30.61 -10.84
CA GLY A 296 -6.11 31.52 -11.80
C GLY A 296 -4.85 32.22 -11.28
N ALA A 297 -4.20 31.66 -10.25
CA ALA A 297 -2.94 32.20 -9.75
C ALA A 297 -1.86 32.19 -10.83
N GLU A 298 -1.11 33.28 -10.95
CA GLU A 298 -0.03 33.41 -11.93
C GLU A 298 1.20 32.60 -11.46
N PRO A 299 2.06 32.15 -12.39
CA PRO A 299 3.29 31.47 -12.02
C PRO A 299 4.20 32.37 -11.15
N ALA A 300 4.59 31.88 -9.98
CA ALA A 300 5.64 32.49 -9.18
C ALA A 300 7.01 32.34 -9.87
N LEU A 301 8.08 32.91 -9.31
CA LEU A 301 9.43 32.89 -9.90
C LEU A 301 9.86 31.51 -10.39
N LEU A 302 9.76 30.48 -9.55
CA LEU A 302 10.17 29.13 -9.92
C LEU A 302 9.23 28.51 -10.95
N GLY A 303 7.93 28.77 -10.87
CA GLY A 303 6.95 28.33 -11.87
C GLY A 303 7.17 28.96 -13.25
N ALA A 304 7.43 30.27 -13.28
CA ALA A 304 7.73 31.02 -14.50
C ALA A 304 8.99 30.52 -15.21
N ILE A 305 9.99 30.03 -14.45
CA ILE A 305 11.22 29.44 -14.99
C ILE A 305 10.98 27.99 -15.43
N LEU A 306 10.34 27.16 -14.59
CA LEU A 306 10.24 25.73 -14.84
C LEU A 306 9.15 25.36 -15.85
N PHE A 307 7.96 25.97 -15.79
CA PHE A 307 6.83 25.54 -16.61
C PHE A 307 7.11 25.61 -18.12
N PRO A 308 7.77 26.65 -18.66
CA PRO A 308 8.12 26.68 -20.09
C PRO A 308 9.02 25.52 -20.51
N SER A 309 9.95 25.08 -19.65
CA SER A 309 10.89 23.99 -19.96
C SER A 309 10.21 22.64 -20.18
N PHE A 310 9.02 22.45 -19.60
CA PHE A 310 8.26 21.20 -19.74
C PHE A 310 7.04 21.34 -20.65
N ARG A 311 6.67 22.55 -21.08
CA ARG A 311 5.43 22.78 -21.85
C ARG A 311 5.51 22.23 -23.28
N ASP A 312 6.68 22.33 -23.90
CA ASP A 312 6.89 21.97 -25.31
C ASP A 312 7.92 20.84 -25.47
N LEU A 313 8.16 20.07 -24.40
CA LEU A 313 9.13 18.98 -24.42
C LEU A 313 8.63 17.83 -25.31
N ARG A 314 9.22 17.70 -26.50
CA ARG A 314 8.88 16.67 -27.48
C ARG A 314 10.14 16.02 -28.00
N VAL A 315 10.13 14.70 -28.15
CA VAL A 315 11.24 13.94 -28.71
C VAL A 315 10.80 13.35 -30.05
N GLU A 316 11.34 13.89 -31.14
CA GLU A 316 11.15 13.34 -32.48
C GLU A 316 12.09 12.16 -32.67
N LEU A 317 11.55 10.94 -32.53
CA LEU A 317 12.31 9.70 -32.72
C LEU A 317 12.40 9.32 -34.19
N ILE A 318 11.33 9.59 -34.95
CA ILE A 318 11.29 9.43 -36.40
C ILE A 318 10.80 10.76 -36.97
N PRO A 319 11.72 11.65 -37.42
CA PRO A 319 11.34 12.96 -37.94
C PRO A 319 10.42 12.84 -39.16
N PRO A 320 9.52 13.81 -39.38
CA PRO A 320 8.70 13.86 -40.59
C PRO A 320 9.59 13.86 -41.85
N GLY A 321 9.29 12.96 -42.79
CA GLY A 321 10.06 12.81 -44.04
C GLY A 321 11.26 11.88 -43.96
N SER A 322 11.48 11.20 -42.82
CA SER A 322 12.47 10.14 -42.71
C SER A 322 12.10 8.92 -43.57
N SER A 323 13.11 8.24 -44.09
CA SER A 323 12.95 7.04 -44.90
C SER A 323 14.07 6.04 -44.63
N TRP A 324 13.74 4.75 -44.61
CA TRP A 324 14.73 3.69 -44.56
C TRP A 324 15.47 3.63 -45.88
N LEU A 325 16.79 3.79 -45.81
CA LEU A 325 17.71 3.81 -46.96
C LEU A 325 17.32 4.80 -48.08
N GLY A 326 16.53 5.84 -47.78
CA GLY A 326 16.07 6.82 -48.78
C GLY A 326 14.94 6.31 -49.69
N VAL A 327 14.40 5.11 -49.44
CA VAL A 327 13.46 4.43 -50.35
C VAL A 327 12.12 4.16 -49.68
N VAL A 328 12.11 3.71 -48.43
CA VAL A 328 10.87 3.36 -47.72
C VAL A 328 10.54 4.47 -46.74
N PRO A 329 9.52 5.32 -46.98
CA PRO A 329 9.13 6.36 -46.03
C PRO A 329 8.73 5.73 -44.69
N LEU A 330 9.27 6.28 -43.60
CA LEU A 330 8.94 5.85 -42.25
C LEU A 330 7.82 6.74 -41.69
N PRO A 331 6.87 6.19 -40.93
CA PRO A 331 5.86 7.00 -40.26
C PRO A 331 6.53 7.90 -39.22
N ALA A 332 6.24 9.20 -39.30
CA ALA A 332 6.75 10.15 -38.31
C ALA A 332 6.28 9.74 -36.91
N PHE A 333 7.20 9.73 -35.95
CA PHE A 333 6.92 9.34 -34.57
C PHE A 333 7.54 10.34 -33.61
N THR A 334 6.68 11.11 -32.95
CA THR A 334 7.04 12.10 -31.95
C THR A 334 6.47 11.69 -30.60
N LEU A 335 7.33 11.56 -29.60
CA LEU A 335 6.94 11.33 -28.23
C LEU A 335 6.66 12.69 -27.56
N ASP A 336 5.38 12.97 -27.25
CA ASP A 336 4.99 14.18 -26.52
C ASP A 336 5.23 13.97 -25.02
N LEU A 337 6.29 14.60 -24.51
CA LEU A 337 6.70 14.56 -23.10
C LEU A 337 6.31 15.85 -22.37
N ALA A 338 5.43 16.66 -22.96
CA ALA A 338 4.97 17.89 -22.33
C ALA A 338 4.30 17.59 -20.98
N VAL A 339 4.62 18.34 -19.93
CA VAL A 339 4.03 18.18 -18.59
C VAL A 339 3.24 19.42 -18.21
N GLN A 340 1.99 19.23 -17.80
CA GLN A 340 1.14 20.30 -17.31
C GLN A 340 1.67 20.87 -15.98
N PRO A 341 1.56 22.19 -15.75
CA PRO A 341 1.94 22.82 -14.49
C PRO A 341 1.32 22.20 -13.23
N SER A 342 0.05 21.79 -13.32
CA SER A 342 -0.67 21.08 -12.25
C SER A 342 -0.01 19.75 -11.87
N VAL A 343 0.48 19.00 -12.86
CA VAL A 343 1.22 17.75 -12.63
C VAL A 343 2.55 18.04 -11.92
N ILE A 344 3.30 19.06 -12.35
CA ILE A 344 4.58 19.44 -11.71
C ILE A 344 4.37 19.78 -10.22
N SER A 345 3.39 20.61 -9.92
CA SER A 345 3.05 20.97 -8.53
C SER A 345 2.60 19.77 -7.68
N ASN A 346 1.85 18.83 -8.24
CA ASN A 346 1.49 17.58 -7.55
C ASN A 346 2.73 16.73 -7.22
N TRP A 347 3.67 16.61 -8.18
CA TRP A 347 4.94 15.91 -7.96
C TRP A 347 5.81 16.55 -6.89
N ALA A 348 5.86 17.89 -6.85
CA ALA A 348 6.55 18.59 -5.78
C ALA A 348 5.96 18.26 -4.40
N TYR A 349 4.64 18.11 -4.30
CA TYR A 349 4.00 17.70 -3.06
C TYR A 349 4.32 16.24 -2.70
N VAL A 350 4.38 15.34 -3.68
CA VAL A 350 4.84 13.95 -3.48
C VAL A 350 6.26 13.91 -2.92
N VAL A 351 7.18 14.75 -3.39
CA VAL A 351 8.54 14.84 -2.84
C VAL A 351 8.54 15.27 -1.38
N VAL A 352 7.70 16.25 -1.02
CA VAL A 352 7.54 16.67 0.38
C VAL A 352 6.99 15.51 1.24
N LEU A 353 5.98 14.78 0.76
CA LEU A 353 5.44 13.63 1.45
C LEU A 353 6.47 12.50 1.60
N ALA A 354 7.30 12.24 0.59
CA ALA A 354 8.39 11.29 0.69
C ALA A 354 9.39 11.68 1.78
N GLY A 355 9.70 12.98 1.93
CA GLY A 355 10.47 13.51 3.04
C GLY A 355 9.82 13.23 4.41
N PHE A 356 8.50 13.38 4.53
CA PHE A 356 7.77 13.04 5.76
C PHE A 356 7.72 11.52 6.03
N VAL A 357 7.60 10.68 5.00
CA VAL A 357 7.72 9.22 5.14
C VAL A 357 9.09 8.85 5.69
N ALA A 358 10.17 9.42 5.13
CA ALA A 358 11.52 9.21 5.63
C ALA A 358 11.68 9.68 7.09
N LEU A 359 11.09 10.83 7.44
CA LEU A 359 11.07 11.33 8.82
C LEU A 359 10.35 10.36 9.76
N PHE A 360 9.16 9.88 9.40
CA PHE A 360 8.41 8.89 10.19
C PHE A 360 9.21 7.60 10.35
N TYR A 361 9.80 7.11 9.25
CA TYR A 361 10.60 5.89 9.27
C TYR A 361 11.81 6.02 10.20
N VAL A 362 12.62 7.06 10.03
CA VAL A 362 13.80 7.33 10.89
C VAL A 362 13.39 7.48 12.34
N LEU A 363 12.29 8.19 12.60
CA LEU A 363 11.78 8.38 13.95
C LEU A 363 11.39 7.04 14.58
N LEU A 364 10.66 6.19 13.87
CA LEU A 364 10.20 4.89 14.34
C LEU A 364 11.38 3.92 14.55
N VAL A 365 12.37 3.93 13.67
CA VAL A 365 13.62 3.16 13.86
C VAL A 365 14.35 3.61 15.12
N ARG A 366 14.49 4.93 15.31
CA ARG A 366 15.13 5.47 16.52
C ARG A 366 14.35 5.15 17.78
N THR A 367 13.02 5.28 17.76
CA THR A 367 12.16 4.93 18.89
C THR A 367 12.24 3.43 19.20
N GLY A 368 12.19 2.57 18.18
CA GLY A 368 12.26 1.11 18.34
C GLY A 368 13.60 0.62 18.90
N ASN A 369 14.72 1.23 18.50
CA ASN A 369 16.06 0.87 18.98
C ASN A 369 16.45 1.55 20.30
N SER A 370 15.66 2.51 20.77
CA SER A 370 15.89 3.19 22.05
C SER A 370 15.62 2.26 23.26
N PRO A 371 16.10 2.59 24.46
CA PRO A 371 15.70 1.90 25.69
C PRO A 371 14.17 1.88 25.89
N PHE A 372 13.47 2.91 25.45
CA PHE A 372 12.01 2.97 25.48
C PHE A 372 11.38 1.91 24.55
N GLY A 373 11.88 1.79 23.32
CA GLY A 373 11.43 0.79 22.35
C GLY A 373 11.69 -0.64 22.80
N ARG A 374 12.85 -0.93 23.42
CA ARG A 374 13.15 -2.26 23.98
C ARG A 374 12.16 -2.68 25.06
N VAL A 375 11.74 -1.74 25.93
CA VAL A 375 10.71 -2.01 26.94
C VAL A 375 9.35 -2.24 26.28
N LEU A 376 8.99 -1.48 25.23
CA LEU A 376 7.76 -1.72 24.48
C LEU A 376 7.72 -3.11 23.85
N LYS A 377 8.81 -3.52 23.18
CA LYS A 377 8.93 -4.87 22.60
C LYS A 377 8.77 -5.94 23.68
N ALA A 378 9.41 -5.78 24.84
CA ALA A 378 9.24 -6.70 25.98
C ALA A 378 7.79 -6.74 26.50
N ILE A 379 7.10 -5.59 26.58
CA ILE A 379 5.67 -5.53 26.96
C ILE A 379 4.79 -6.26 25.96
N ARG A 380 5.09 -6.15 24.65
CA ARG A 380 4.36 -6.83 23.57
C ARG A 380 4.50 -8.36 23.66
N GLU A 381 5.68 -8.86 23.99
CA GLU A 381 5.93 -10.31 24.14
C GLU A 381 5.28 -10.86 25.42
N ASP A 382 5.58 -10.25 26.57
CA ASP A 382 4.98 -10.63 27.85
C ASP A 382 4.91 -9.44 28.83
N GLU A 383 3.72 -8.87 28.97
CA GLU A 383 3.48 -7.76 29.88
C GLU A 383 3.71 -8.13 31.35
N MET A 384 3.45 -9.38 31.75
CA MET A 384 3.61 -9.83 33.14
C MET A 384 5.09 -9.94 33.51
N VAL A 385 5.93 -10.41 32.60
CA VAL A 385 7.39 -10.44 32.78
C VAL A 385 7.97 -9.02 32.86
N ALA A 386 7.52 -8.11 31.99
CA ALA A 386 7.95 -6.71 32.08
C ALA A 386 7.56 -6.07 33.43
N LYS A 387 6.38 -6.39 33.96
CA LYS A 387 5.94 -5.95 35.30
C LYS A 387 6.78 -6.56 36.42
N SER A 388 7.12 -7.85 36.36
CA SER A 388 7.93 -8.51 37.40
C SER A 388 9.36 -7.96 37.45
N LEU A 389 9.86 -7.43 36.33
CA LEU A 389 11.14 -6.69 36.24
C LEU A 389 11.03 -5.22 36.73
N GLY A 390 9.89 -4.83 37.32
CA GLY A 390 9.67 -3.52 37.93
C GLY A 390 9.39 -2.38 36.93
N LYS A 391 9.04 -2.68 35.68
CA LYS A 391 8.67 -1.67 34.68
C LYS A 391 7.18 -1.34 34.78
N ASP A 392 6.84 -0.05 34.84
CA ASP A 392 5.45 0.43 34.77
C ASP A 392 4.94 0.39 33.32
N THR A 393 4.42 -0.76 32.91
CA THR A 393 3.97 -1.02 31.53
C THR A 393 2.89 -0.06 31.06
N ASN A 394 2.05 0.45 31.96
CA ASN A 394 0.98 1.38 31.63
C ASN A 394 1.54 2.70 31.13
N ARG A 395 2.57 3.25 31.79
CA ARG A 395 3.21 4.50 31.34
C ARG A 395 3.81 4.37 29.94
N PHE A 396 4.50 3.27 29.66
CA PHE A 396 5.09 3.02 28.34
C PHE A 396 4.01 2.94 27.25
N LYS A 397 2.92 2.18 27.50
CA LYS A 397 1.79 2.09 26.58
C LYS A 397 1.09 3.44 26.36
N ILE A 398 0.87 4.23 27.43
CA ILE A 398 0.24 5.56 27.34
C ILE A 398 1.09 6.50 26.48
N VAL A 399 2.40 6.57 26.72
CA VAL A 399 3.31 7.46 25.97
C VAL A 399 3.40 7.04 24.50
N ALA A 400 3.53 5.74 24.23
CA ALA A 400 3.53 5.21 22.87
C ALA A 400 2.21 5.50 22.14
N PHE A 401 1.08 5.34 22.85
CA PHE A 401 -0.24 5.61 22.31
C PHE A 401 -0.40 7.09 21.96
N MET A 402 -0.15 7.98 22.93
CA MET A 402 -0.18 9.44 22.77
C MET A 402 0.67 9.90 21.57
N PHE A 403 1.91 9.41 21.49
CA PHE A 403 2.82 9.80 20.41
C PHE A 403 2.33 9.32 19.03
N GLY A 404 1.86 8.07 18.93
CA GLY A 404 1.28 7.56 17.69
C GLY A 404 0.00 8.29 17.28
N CYS A 405 -0.85 8.72 18.22
CA CYS A 405 -2.02 9.56 17.91
C CYS A 405 -1.61 10.91 17.33
N GLY A 406 -0.55 11.54 17.85
CA GLY A 406 0.01 12.76 17.27
C GLY A 406 0.50 12.55 15.82
N LEU A 407 1.21 11.44 15.57
CA LEU A 407 1.65 11.06 14.22
C LEU A 407 0.47 10.78 13.27
N MET A 408 -0.60 10.15 13.75
CA MET A 408 -1.83 9.94 12.98
C MET A 408 -2.51 11.28 12.65
N GLY A 409 -2.53 12.23 13.60
CA GLY A 409 -2.96 13.60 13.36
C GLY A 409 -2.15 14.29 12.27
N LEU A 410 -0.83 14.16 12.30
CA LEU A 410 0.06 14.69 11.26
C LEU A 410 -0.19 14.02 9.88
N GLY A 411 -0.33 12.70 9.85
CA GLY A 411 -0.67 11.97 8.62
C GLY A 411 -2.02 12.40 8.05
N GLY A 412 -3.01 12.67 8.90
CA GLY A 412 -4.29 13.27 8.51
C GLY A 412 -4.14 14.67 7.91
N ILE A 413 -3.36 15.54 8.56
CA ILE A 413 -3.06 16.91 8.09
C ILE A 413 -2.37 16.87 6.71
N LEU A 414 -1.40 15.98 6.51
CA LEU A 414 -0.70 15.83 5.23
C LEU A 414 -1.58 15.20 4.14
N TRP A 415 -2.59 14.42 4.50
CA TRP A 415 -3.57 13.93 3.53
C TRP A 415 -4.57 15.04 3.16
N GLN A 416 -5.34 15.52 4.13
CA GLN A 416 -6.51 16.39 3.90
C GLN A 416 -6.12 17.86 3.73
N GLY A 417 -5.02 18.32 4.33
CA GLY A 417 -4.54 19.69 4.25
C GLY A 417 -4.23 20.17 2.84
N SER A 418 -4.01 19.25 1.90
CA SER A 418 -3.80 19.57 0.49
C SER A 418 -5.09 19.81 -0.31
N GLN A 419 -6.26 19.43 0.24
CA GLN A 419 -7.53 19.45 -0.50
C GLN A 419 -8.30 20.78 -0.36
N GLY A 420 -7.86 21.70 0.50
CA GLY A 420 -8.48 23.01 0.69
C GLY A 420 -9.81 23.00 1.44
N PHE A 421 -10.34 21.82 1.78
CA PHE A 421 -11.61 21.64 2.46
C PHE A 421 -11.71 20.25 3.09
N THR A 422 -12.41 20.13 4.22
CA THR A 422 -12.82 18.83 4.77
C THR A 422 -14.20 18.89 5.39
N ASN A 423 -14.84 17.72 5.44
CA ASN A 423 -16.04 17.49 6.23
C ASN A 423 -15.87 16.25 7.13
N PRO A 424 -16.81 15.99 8.07
CA PRO A 424 -16.70 14.84 8.97
C PRO A 424 -16.87 13.49 8.25
N GLY A 425 -17.47 13.50 7.05
CA GLY A 425 -17.59 12.33 6.18
C GLY A 425 -16.24 11.80 5.69
N ALA A 426 -15.21 12.64 5.67
CA ALA A 426 -13.84 12.26 5.31
C ALA A 426 -13.14 11.39 6.36
N PHE A 427 -13.68 11.26 7.59
CA PHE A 427 -13.04 10.52 8.69
C PHE A 427 -13.87 9.34 9.18
N ARG A 428 -14.50 8.62 8.24
CA ARG A 428 -15.28 7.42 8.56
C ARG A 428 -14.35 6.29 9.08
N PRO A 429 -14.81 5.45 10.03
CA PRO A 429 -14.01 4.33 10.57
C PRO A 429 -13.46 3.37 9.51
N ILE A 430 -14.08 3.31 8.31
CA ILE A 430 -13.59 2.56 7.15
C ILE A 430 -12.12 2.85 6.80
N ILE A 431 -11.66 4.08 7.03
CA ILE A 431 -10.25 4.47 6.77
C ILE A 431 -9.30 3.73 7.70
N THR A 432 -9.68 3.55 8.98
CA THR A 432 -8.88 2.76 9.91
C THR A 432 -8.71 1.32 9.42
N PHE A 433 -9.77 0.71 8.86
CA PHE A 433 -9.68 -0.65 8.31
C PHE A 433 -8.73 -0.72 7.12
N TYR A 434 -8.69 0.30 6.25
CA TYR A 434 -7.73 0.38 5.16
C TYR A 434 -6.28 0.47 5.66
N ILE A 435 -6.03 1.25 6.71
CA ILE A 435 -4.70 1.34 7.34
C ILE A 435 -4.30 -0.02 7.96
N TRP A 436 -5.24 -0.72 8.60
CA TRP A 436 -5.00 -2.07 9.12
C TRP A 436 -4.70 -3.08 8.02
N VAL A 437 -5.43 -3.06 6.90
CA VAL A 437 -5.16 -3.91 5.75
C VAL A 437 -3.76 -3.64 5.23
N ALA A 438 -3.38 -2.37 5.06
CA ALA A 438 -2.03 -1.98 4.65
C ALA A 438 -0.95 -2.49 5.63
N LEU A 439 -1.17 -2.36 6.94
CA LEU A 439 -0.27 -2.93 7.96
C LEU A 439 -0.14 -4.44 7.86
N ILE A 440 -1.25 -5.14 7.68
CA ILE A 440 -1.30 -6.60 7.62
C ILE A 440 -0.61 -7.11 6.35
N ILE A 441 -0.80 -6.43 5.20
CA ILE A 441 -0.05 -6.70 3.97
C ILE A 441 1.46 -6.52 4.23
N GLY A 442 1.85 -5.42 4.86
CA GLY A 442 3.24 -5.11 5.16
C GLY A 442 3.91 -6.05 6.16
N GLY A 443 3.15 -6.49 7.16
CA GLY A 443 3.60 -7.25 8.32
C GLY A 443 3.83 -6.36 9.55
N ALA A 444 3.19 -6.73 10.66
CA ALA A 444 3.28 -6.00 11.92
C ALA A 444 4.67 -6.17 12.58
N GLY A 445 5.17 -5.10 13.18
CA GLY A 445 6.49 -5.08 13.83
C GLY A 445 7.64 -4.65 12.91
N SER A 446 7.43 -4.59 11.59
CA SER A 446 8.43 -4.13 10.63
C SER A 446 8.12 -2.72 10.11
N ASN A 447 9.05 -1.78 10.30
CA ASN A 447 8.91 -0.42 9.73
C ASN A 447 9.00 -0.46 8.19
N THR A 448 9.85 -1.32 7.66
CA THR A 448 10.05 -1.54 6.22
C THR A 448 8.81 -2.18 5.62
N GLY A 449 8.27 -3.19 6.31
CA GLY A 449 6.97 -3.78 5.99
C GLY A 449 5.84 -2.75 6.01
N SER A 450 5.84 -1.82 6.97
CA SER A 450 4.83 -0.76 7.07
C SER A 450 4.79 0.14 5.82
N VAL A 451 5.95 0.54 5.30
CA VAL A 451 6.04 1.37 4.09
C VAL A 451 5.59 0.58 2.86
N LEU A 452 6.04 -0.68 2.72
CA LEU A 452 5.64 -1.54 1.59
C LEU A 452 4.15 -1.90 1.61
N GLY A 453 3.61 -2.18 2.78
CA GLY A 453 2.19 -2.43 2.98
C GLY A 453 1.35 -1.22 2.58
N GLY A 454 1.79 -0.01 2.94
CA GLY A 454 1.19 1.25 2.47
C GLY A 454 1.25 1.41 0.96
N ALA A 455 2.42 1.14 0.34
CA ALA A 455 2.61 1.23 -1.10
C ALA A 455 1.75 0.23 -1.88
N LEU A 456 1.73 -1.03 -1.46
CA LEU A 456 0.94 -2.08 -2.11
C LEU A 456 -0.55 -1.86 -1.94
N PHE A 457 -0.99 -1.44 -0.75
CA PHE A 457 -2.38 -1.05 -0.56
C PHE A 457 -2.76 0.12 -1.48
N ALA A 458 -1.97 1.19 -1.48
CA ALA A 458 -2.25 2.37 -2.29
C ALA A 458 -2.24 2.06 -3.80
N GLY A 459 -1.22 1.36 -4.28
CA GLY A 459 -1.06 1.02 -5.69
C GLY A 459 -2.07 -0.01 -6.17
N ALA A 460 -2.18 -1.16 -5.49
CA ALA A 460 -2.98 -2.29 -5.98
C ALA A 460 -4.45 -2.21 -5.58
N LEU A 461 -4.76 -1.74 -4.37
CA LEU A 461 -6.13 -1.80 -3.81
C LEU A 461 -6.85 -0.46 -3.88
N TRP A 462 -6.13 0.66 -3.71
CA TRP A 462 -6.74 1.98 -3.70
C TRP A 462 -6.85 2.59 -5.09
N GLU A 463 -5.72 2.82 -5.76
CA GLU A 463 -5.65 3.44 -7.09
C GLU A 463 -5.80 2.43 -8.22
N GLY A 464 -5.30 1.20 -8.05
CA GLY A 464 -5.31 0.14 -9.06
C GLY A 464 -6.68 -0.04 -9.74
N PRO A 465 -7.79 -0.20 -8.98
CA PRO A 465 -9.11 -0.34 -9.58
C PRO A 465 -9.55 0.91 -10.36
N VAL A 466 -9.24 2.11 -9.86
CA VAL A 466 -9.57 3.38 -10.53
C VAL A 466 -8.78 3.53 -11.82
N TYR A 467 -7.53 3.09 -11.82
CA TYR A 467 -6.67 3.09 -12.99
C TYR A 467 -7.16 2.09 -14.04
N VAL A 468 -7.49 0.86 -13.64
CA VAL A 468 -8.10 -0.14 -14.51
C VAL A 468 -9.39 0.41 -15.14
N ARG A 469 -10.25 1.08 -14.36
CA ARG A 469 -11.43 1.76 -14.90
C ARG A 469 -11.06 2.74 -16.01
N ARG A 470 -10.11 3.66 -15.77
CA ARG A 470 -9.69 4.66 -16.76
C ARG A 470 -9.18 4.03 -18.04
N VAL A 471 -8.34 3.00 -17.91
CA VAL A 471 -7.81 2.25 -19.04
C VAL A 471 -8.95 1.63 -19.84
N VAL A 472 -9.83 0.88 -19.18
CA VAL A 472 -10.90 0.15 -19.86
C VAL A 472 -11.87 1.11 -20.56
N THR A 473 -12.24 2.23 -19.93
CA THR A 473 -13.11 3.24 -20.54
C THR A 473 -12.45 4.03 -21.67
N ASN A 474 -11.13 3.99 -21.81
CA ASN A 474 -10.44 4.66 -22.92
C ASN A 474 -10.46 3.84 -24.23
N TYR A 475 -10.61 2.50 -24.15
CA TYR A 475 -10.63 1.63 -25.33
C TYR A 475 -12.01 1.03 -25.61
N VAL A 476 -12.86 0.93 -24.59
CA VAL A 476 -14.19 0.36 -24.70
C VAL A 476 -15.21 1.46 -24.45
N ASP A 477 -16.01 1.75 -25.47
CA ASP A 477 -17.19 2.59 -25.33
C ASP A 477 -18.33 1.74 -24.74
N PHE A 478 -18.73 2.07 -23.52
CA PHE A 478 -19.79 1.37 -22.80
C PHE A 478 -21.17 1.98 -23.04
N GLY A 479 -21.28 3.08 -23.79
CA GLY A 479 -22.54 3.80 -23.97
C GLY A 479 -23.17 4.24 -22.64
N ASP A 480 -24.50 4.20 -22.57
CA ASP A 480 -25.26 4.57 -21.38
C ASP A 480 -25.02 3.60 -20.22
N THR A 481 -24.24 4.05 -19.23
CA THR A 481 -23.96 3.25 -18.04
C THR A 481 -25.21 3.18 -17.16
N PRO A 482 -25.73 1.98 -16.84
CA PRO A 482 -26.88 1.84 -15.96
C PRO A 482 -26.61 2.48 -14.59
N SER A 483 -27.58 3.23 -14.06
CA SER A 483 -27.46 3.88 -12.75
C SER A 483 -27.91 3.00 -11.57
N THR A 484 -28.55 1.86 -11.86
CA THR A 484 -29.07 0.94 -10.84
C THR A 484 -28.68 -0.51 -11.13
N PHE A 485 -28.52 -1.30 -10.07
CA PHE A 485 -28.17 -2.71 -10.21
C PHE A 485 -29.20 -3.52 -11.01
N PRO A 486 -30.53 -3.35 -10.83
CA PRO A 486 -31.51 -4.05 -11.66
C PRO A 486 -31.40 -3.71 -13.15
N ALA A 487 -31.15 -2.43 -13.49
CA ALA A 487 -30.95 -2.02 -14.88
C ALA A 487 -29.66 -2.59 -15.49
N ALA A 488 -28.65 -2.89 -14.66
CA ALA A 488 -27.41 -3.53 -15.08
C ALA A 488 -27.56 -5.05 -15.27
N VAL A 489 -28.39 -5.70 -14.46
CA VAL A 489 -28.57 -7.16 -14.45
C VAL A 489 -29.69 -7.63 -15.38
N GLY A 490 -30.71 -6.80 -15.64
CA GLY A 490 -31.79 -7.15 -16.58
C GLY A 490 -31.25 -7.65 -17.93
N PRO A 491 -30.39 -6.86 -18.63
CA PRO A 491 -29.76 -7.28 -19.89
C PRO A 491 -28.81 -8.47 -19.73
N PHE A 492 -28.20 -8.64 -18.55
CA PHE A 492 -27.30 -9.77 -18.27
C PHE A 492 -28.03 -11.11 -18.33
N ILE A 493 -29.29 -11.16 -17.91
CA ILE A 493 -30.14 -12.36 -18.00
C ILE A 493 -30.46 -12.69 -19.47
N GLU A 494 -30.52 -11.66 -20.33
CA GLU A 494 -30.77 -11.76 -21.77
C GLU A 494 -29.48 -12.07 -22.57
N GLY A 495 -28.33 -12.22 -21.90
CA GLY A 495 -27.03 -12.53 -22.51
C GLY A 495 -26.17 -11.30 -22.81
N GLU A 496 -26.65 -10.10 -22.54
CA GLU A 496 -25.90 -8.85 -22.73
C GLU A 496 -25.06 -8.51 -21.49
N VAL A 497 -23.76 -8.78 -21.58
CA VAL A 497 -22.83 -8.62 -20.45
C VAL A 497 -22.33 -7.16 -20.30
N LEU A 498 -22.39 -6.36 -21.37
CA LEU A 498 -21.77 -5.05 -21.43
C LEU A 498 -22.36 -4.03 -20.43
N PRO A 499 -23.70 -3.91 -20.25
CA PRO A 499 -24.30 -2.99 -19.27
C PRO A 499 -23.92 -3.33 -17.83
N PHE A 500 -23.77 -4.62 -17.53
CA PHE A 500 -23.32 -5.10 -16.23
C PHE A 500 -21.86 -4.72 -15.97
N LEU A 501 -20.97 -4.92 -16.93
CA LEU A 501 -19.57 -4.50 -16.83
C LEU A 501 -19.44 -2.98 -16.70
N ALA A 502 -20.21 -2.22 -17.47
CA ALA A 502 -20.27 -0.76 -17.37
C ALA A 502 -20.69 -0.31 -15.96
N PHE A 503 -21.72 -0.94 -15.39
CA PHE A 503 -22.15 -0.69 -14.01
C PHE A 503 -21.06 -1.02 -12.99
N MET A 504 -20.37 -2.16 -13.12
CA MET A 504 -19.26 -2.52 -12.23
C MET A 504 -18.12 -1.50 -12.31
N LEU A 505 -17.72 -1.10 -13.52
CA LEU A 505 -16.68 -0.10 -13.76
C LEU A 505 -17.08 1.28 -13.22
N GLY A 506 -18.34 1.66 -13.34
CA GLY A 506 -18.89 2.89 -12.75
C GLY A 506 -18.82 2.91 -11.23
N ASN A 507 -18.99 1.74 -10.59
CA ASN A 507 -19.07 1.56 -9.14
C ASN A 507 -17.80 0.99 -8.50
N VAL A 508 -16.65 1.09 -9.17
CA VAL A 508 -15.35 0.56 -8.71
C VAL A 508 -14.99 0.97 -7.28
N SER A 509 -15.28 2.21 -6.88
CA SER A 509 -15.00 2.69 -5.52
C SER A 509 -15.78 1.93 -4.44
N ALA A 510 -17.00 1.47 -4.75
CA ALA A 510 -17.82 0.66 -3.85
C ALA A 510 -17.38 -0.81 -3.87
N LEU A 511 -17.10 -1.36 -5.06
CA LEU A 511 -16.59 -2.73 -5.22
C LEU A 511 -15.23 -2.94 -4.53
N ARG A 512 -14.40 -1.88 -4.46
CA ARG A 512 -13.14 -1.88 -3.72
C ARG A 512 -13.30 -2.35 -2.27
N PHE A 513 -14.41 -2.01 -1.60
CA PHE A 513 -14.63 -2.45 -0.23
C PHE A 513 -14.75 -3.98 -0.12
N ILE A 514 -15.48 -4.59 -1.06
CA ILE A 514 -15.64 -6.04 -1.15
C ILE A 514 -14.27 -6.68 -1.45
N LEU A 515 -13.55 -6.15 -2.42
CA LEU A 515 -12.23 -6.62 -2.81
C LEU A 515 -11.25 -6.61 -1.63
N VAL A 516 -11.18 -5.48 -0.91
CA VAL A 516 -10.34 -5.34 0.28
C VAL A 516 -10.72 -6.36 1.36
N GLY A 517 -12.02 -6.56 1.61
CA GLY A 517 -12.49 -7.55 2.58
C GLY A 517 -12.08 -8.98 2.22
N VAL A 518 -12.27 -9.40 0.97
CA VAL A 518 -11.89 -10.73 0.49
C VAL A 518 -10.38 -10.93 0.56
N ILE A 519 -9.60 -9.94 0.10
CA ILE A 519 -8.14 -10.00 0.12
C ILE A 519 -7.63 -10.09 1.55
N LEU A 520 -8.22 -9.35 2.49
CA LEU A 520 -7.86 -9.43 3.89
C LEU A 520 -8.09 -10.84 4.45
N VAL A 521 -9.24 -11.45 4.17
CA VAL A 521 -9.54 -12.83 4.60
C VAL A 521 -8.52 -13.83 4.03
N VAL A 522 -8.26 -13.76 2.73
CA VAL A 522 -7.31 -14.66 2.06
C VAL A 522 -5.89 -14.47 2.61
N LEU A 523 -5.48 -13.23 2.84
CA LEU A 523 -4.16 -12.91 3.36
C LEU A 523 -4.02 -13.36 4.81
N MET A 524 -5.02 -13.15 5.66
CA MET A 524 -5.02 -13.68 7.02
C MET A 524 -4.97 -15.21 7.06
N GLN A 525 -5.61 -15.91 6.11
CA GLN A 525 -5.57 -17.37 6.03
C GLN A 525 -4.24 -17.91 5.50
N ARG A 526 -3.63 -17.27 4.50
CA ARG A 526 -2.45 -17.81 3.80
C ARG A 526 -1.13 -17.22 4.26
N ARG A 527 -1.12 -15.97 4.73
CA ARG A 527 0.08 -15.22 5.15
C ARG A 527 -0.22 -14.31 6.35
N PRO A 528 -0.55 -14.87 7.53
CA PRO A 528 -0.89 -14.10 8.72
C PRO A 528 0.25 -13.22 9.26
N GLU A 529 1.47 -13.38 8.75
CA GLU A 529 2.66 -12.60 9.13
C GLU A 529 2.88 -11.36 8.24
N GLY A 530 2.17 -11.25 7.11
CA GLY A 530 2.41 -10.22 6.10
C GLY A 530 3.66 -10.49 5.26
N LEU A 531 4.14 -9.47 4.54
CA LEU A 531 5.28 -9.60 3.62
C LEU A 531 6.64 -9.59 4.33
N LEU A 532 6.82 -8.73 5.32
CA LEU A 532 8.08 -8.57 6.07
C LEU A 532 7.88 -8.59 7.59
N GLY A 533 6.75 -9.12 8.07
CA GLY A 533 6.43 -9.12 9.50
C GLY A 533 7.24 -10.17 10.25
N HIS A 534 8.09 -9.71 11.15
CA HIS A 534 8.81 -10.59 12.09
C HIS A 534 8.09 -10.49 13.42
N ARG A 535 7.19 -11.46 13.71
CA ARG A 535 6.36 -11.40 14.92
C ARG A 535 7.14 -11.66 16.22
N LYS A 536 8.38 -12.15 16.14
CA LYS A 536 9.25 -12.45 17.28
C LYS A 536 10.65 -11.90 17.01
N GLU A 537 11.03 -10.85 17.73
CA GLU A 537 12.45 -10.56 17.96
C GLU A 537 12.74 -11.09 19.38
N GLU A 538 13.41 -12.23 19.49
CA GLU A 538 13.73 -12.81 20.80
C GLU A 538 14.58 -11.83 21.62
N ALA A 539 14.02 -11.32 22.71
CA ALA A 539 14.60 -10.22 23.48
C ALA A 539 15.88 -10.58 24.26
N ALA A 540 16.34 -11.84 24.24
CA ALA A 540 17.62 -12.23 24.82
C ALA A 540 18.06 -13.60 24.29
N ALA A 541 19.00 -13.63 23.35
CA ALA A 541 19.83 -14.82 23.15
C ALA A 541 20.91 -14.85 24.25
N ILE A 542 20.53 -15.22 25.47
CA ILE A 542 21.49 -15.93 26.33
C ILE A 542 21.23 -17.41 26.06
N PRO A 543 22.13 -18.11 25.35
CA PRO A 543 22.00 -19.55 25.16
C PRO A 543 21.92 -20.20 26.54
N LEU A 544 20.82 -20.90 26.83
CA LEU A 544 20.67 -21.69 28.05
C LEU A 544 21.38 -23.05 27.95
N THR A 545 22.14 -23.29 26.89
CA THR A 545 23.01 -24.46 26.79
C THR A 545 24.19 -24.27 27.72
N ARG A 546 24.28 -25.13 28.75
CA ARG A 546 25.50 -25.29 29.53
C ARG A 546 26.63 -25.66 28.56
N PRO A 547 27.85 -25.14 28.75
CA PRO A 547 29.00 -25.73 28.07
C PRO A 547 29.07 -27.19 28.51
N ASP A 548 28.87 -28.11 27.58
CA ASP A 548 29.12 -29.53 27.85
C ASP A 548 30.58 -29.65 28.25
N GLY A 549 30.81 -29.95 29.53
CA GLY A 549 32.13 -30.27 30.04
C GLY A 549 32.59 -31.55 29.35
N GLY A 550 33.57 -31.40 28.45
CA GLY A 550 34.18 -32.51 27.73
C GLY A 550 34.63 -33.60 28.69
N HIS A 551 33.98 -34.75 28.57
CA HIS A 551 34.41 -36.02 29.15
C HIS A 551 35.19 -36.77 28.06
N ASP A 552 36.39 -36.28 27.74
CA ASP A 552 37.35 -37.08 26.97
C ASP A 552 38.16 -37.92 27.96
N ALA A 553 37.58 -39.06 28.33
CA ALA A 553 38.29 -40.15 28.95
C ALA A 553 38.12 -41.41 28.08
N ALA A 554 39.17 -41.67 27.30
CA ALA A 554 39.71 -42.98 26.96
C ALA A 554 38.74 -44.09 26.53
N ASP A 555 38.79 -44.45 25.25
CA ASP A 555 39.24 -45.80 24.88
C ASP A 555 39.70 -45.82 23.42
N ASP A 556 40.98 -46.16 23.21
CA ASP A 556 41.40 -47.01 22.10
C ASP A 556 42.89 -47.30 22.28
N GLY A 557 43.15 -48.36 23.05
CA GLY A 557 44.43 -49.04 23.10
C GLY A 557 44.70 -49.78 21.79
N GLY A 558 45.81 -49.38 21.15
CA GLY A 558 46.72 -50.13 20.28
C GLY A 558 46.27 -51.40 19.54
N ALA A 559 46.49 -51.38 18.22
CA ALA A 559 47.27 -52.41 17.52
C ALA A 559 47.77 -51.92 16.15
N GLN A 560 49.07 -52.17 15.90
CA GLN A 560 49.89 -51.98 14.68
C GLN A 560 50.53 -50.62 14.44
#